data_AF-A0A9P6BZ79-F1
#
_entry.id   AF-A0A9P6BZ79-F1
#
_cell.length_a   1.000
_cell.length_b   1.000
_cell.length_c   1.000
_cell.angle_alpha   90.00
_cell.angle_beta   90.00
_cell.angle_gamma   90.00
#
_symmetry.space_group_name_H-M   'P 1'
#
loop_
_entity.id
_entity.type
_entity.pdbx_description
1 polymer ?
#
loop_
_entity_poly.entity_id
_entity_poly.type
_entity_poly.pdbx_seq_one_letter_code
_entity_poly.pdbx_strand_id
1 'polypeptide(L)'
;MDDETAEIELLEQNLNKTRQISKRITSILDSFDTRIAKLEKSILPLYTAAQILNRRSHNIDQALFKIDEMATTQEDLAAEEALILRGPQSNNVQGYREALARLNASIAFKSADRDLAETARLVETGAKKLTQLYTTIVAEGSSGVTPTTPGTALVSTSFPSSLLSNLSPLVSFLRNLPLPATHPSHPAAPAIMATLKDAQKGYADMRGNWSVKCLEGQGKRLVTRADTVDAITTGTEFGQWVETLLAVTEDEYKLLKELSPLTSPVLIASAYGILLNPILKLFGTVLGQMLTLIKKSLQKYNFLALSAYDALLQQQPAWEEVLARRGSEYLDDKNELRDGLQSLRQVCLRSFPEFLVDLKLGANNRDSDTSVKVVELTIDTVKYIERIPQVQAAVSSALLALGDGNWKMGEGVQVGKSSKGGDVDETVILEHFLYDAVTNAINSINIISRTRRPAFGSIFLLNNISYLRYHLLVSPTHTSLPALLSTPAIDALNSNWRTAKAGYFDTNFTPLMQAITDEHGGKEKSGPLGGSSSKAQAKEKFTRFYDLLEEVVERHRMARVLEEDVEGRRAVREEIVMLVVPSLKRFMQKQKEKEFSRNPQKYIKQSPDDVEAQLRSLYN
;
A
#
# COMPACT_ATOMS: atom_id res chain seq x y z
N MET A 1 -54.18 62.03 -137.45
CA MET A 1 -54.46 60.58 -137.36
C MET A 1 -53.17 59.77 -137.43
N ASP A 2 -52.13 60.19 -138.15
CA ASP A 2 -50.91 59.37 -138.29
C ASP A 2 -49.92 59.46 -137.10
N ASP A 3 -49.86 60.57 -136.36
CA ASP A 3 -48.94 60.73 -135.20
C ASP A 3 -49.34 59.91 -133.96
N GLU A 4 -50.64 59.83 -133.64
CA GLU A 4 -51.13 59.06 -132.49
C GLU A 4 -50.90 57.54 -132.68
N THR A 5 -50.89 57.08 -133.94
CA THR A 5 -50.67 55.67 -134.27
C THR A 5 -49.21 55.27 -134.05
N ALA A 6 -48.26 56.16 -134.39
CA ALA A 6 -46.83 55.94 -134.16
C ALA A 6 -46.45 55.97 -132.68
N GLU A 7 -47.10 56.82 -131.88
CA GLU A 7 -46.89 56.90 -130.43
C GLU A 7 -47.43 55.65 -129.70
N ILE A 8 -48.57 55.12 -130.15
CA ILE A 8 -49.12 53.84 -129.68
C ILE A 8 -48.19 52.68 -130.03
N GLU A 9 -47.66 52.62 -131.26
CA GLU A 9 -46.68 51.58 -131.63
C GLU A 9 -45.40 51.64 -130.78
N LEU A 10 -44.90 52.85 -130.48
CA LEU A 10 -43.72 53.03 -129.63
C LEU A 10 -43.99 52.61 -128.17
N LEU A 11 -45.16 52.97 -127.63
CA LEU A 11 -45.61 52.54 -126.30
C LEU A 11 -45.81 51.03 -126.24
N GLU A 12 -46.34 50.41 -127.30
CA GLU A 12 -46.49 48.96 -127.41
C GLU A 12 -45.12 48.27 -127.48
N GLN A 13 -44.15 48.86 -128.16
CA GLN A 13 -42.77 48.38 -128.20
C GLN A 13 -42.08 48.48 -126.83
N ASN A 14 -42.27 49.58 -126.09
CA ASN A 14 -41.76 49.76 -124.72
C ASN A 14 -42.46 48.83 -123.72
N LEU A 15 -43.75 48.59 -123.89
CA LEU A 15 -44.51 47.64 -123.09
C LEU A 15 -44.03 46.22 -123.36
N ASN A 16 -43.76 45.85 -124.62
CA ASN A 16 -43.15 44.57 -124.97
C ASN A 16 -41.73 44.41 -124.40
N LYS A 17 -40.88 45.44 -124.44
CA LYS A 17 -39.57 45.44 -123.77
C LYS A 17 -39.70 45.24 -122.26
N THR A 18 -40.62 45.94 -121.61
CA THR A 18 -40.86 45.81 -120.17
C THR A 18 -41.36 44.41 -119.82
N ARG A 19 -42.26 43.83 -120.64
CA ARG A 19 -42.73 42.45 -120.49
C ARG A 19 -41.61 41.44 -120.67
N GLN A 20 -40.68 41.69 -121.59
CA GLN A 20 -39.52 40.84 -121.84
C GLN A 20 -38.50 40.91 -120.69
N ILE A 21 -38.27 42.10 -120.11
CA ILE A 21 -37.45 42.27 -118.91
C ILE A 21 -38.10 41.58 -117.71
N SER A 22 -39.40 41.76 -117.51
CA SER A 22 -40.14 41.09 -116.44
C SER A 22 -40.04 39.57 -116.55
N LYS A 23 -40.20 39.00 -117.77
CA LYS A 23 -39.98 37.57 -118.01
C LYS A 23 -38.55 37.13 -117.70
N ARG A 24 -37.54 37.95 -118.02
CA ARG A 24 -36.14 37.68 -117.65
C ARG A 24 -35.94 37.68 -116.14
N ILE A 25 -36.51 38.65 -115.43
CA ILE A 25 -36.44 38.73 -113.96
C ILE A 25 -37.11 37.50 -113.32
N THR A 26 -38.30 37.13 -113.78
CA THR A 26 -38.99 35.91 -113.31
C THR A 26 -38.17 34.66 -113.56
N SER A 27 -37.56 34.53 -114.75
CA SER A 27 -36.69 33.39 -115.06
C SER A 27 -35.42 33.35 -114.21
N ILE A 28 -34.84 34.51 -113.87
CA ILE A 28 -33.68 34.58 -112.97
C ILE A 28 -34.10 34.19 -111.55
N LEU A 29 -35.25 34.66 -111.06
CA LEU A 29 -35.78 34.29 -109.74
C LEU A 29 -36.07 32.79 -109.65
N ASP A 30 -36.73 32.21 -110.66
CA ASP A 30 -36.95 30.76 -110.72
C ASP A 30 -35.61 29.99 -110.73
N SER A 31 -34.58 30.53 -111.39
CA SER A 31 -33.24 29.93 -111.38
C SER A 31 -32.56 30.02 -110.01
N PHE A 32 -32.79 31.09 -109.26
CA PHE A 32 -32.28 31.23 -107.90
C PHE A 32 -33.02 30.32 -106.94
N ASP A 33 -34.35 30.25 -106.99
CA ASP A 33 -35.15 29.36 -106.14
C ASP A 33 -34.79 27.90 -106.38
N THR A 34 -34.64 27.48 -107.64
CA THR A 34 -34.19 26.12 -107.95
C THR A 34 -32.76 25.84 -107.51
N ARG A 35 -31.85 26.83 -107.54
CA ARG A 35 -30.48 26.68 -107.01
C ARG A 35 -30.45 26.64 -105.48
N ILE A 36 -31.26 27.45 -104.80
CA ILE A 36 -31.38 27.47 -103.34
C ILE A 36 -31.99 26.16 -102.86
N ALA A 37 -33.08 25.68 -103.49
CA ALA A 37 -33.67 24.40 -103.14
C ALA A 37 -32.70 23.22 -103.35
N LYS A 38 -31.89 23.24 -104.42
CA LYS A 38 -30.82 22.25 -104.62
C LYS A 38 -29.71 22.38 -103.59
N LEU A 39 -29.32 23.61 -103.24
CA LEU A 39 -28.31 23.89 -102.24
C LEU A 39 -28.77 23.39 -100.86
N GLU A 40 -29.99 23.71 -100.44
CA GLU A 40 -30.60 23.25 -99.19
C GLU A 40 -30.65 21.73 -99.13
N LYS A 41 -31.10 21.08 -100.20
CA LYS A 41 -31.12 19.60 -100.30
C LYS A 41 -29.73 18.97 -100.22
N SER A 42 -28.69 19.69 -100.65
CA SER A 42 -27.29 19.23 -100.58
C SER A 42 -26.61 19.53 -99.25
N ILE A 43 -26.88 20.69 -98.63
CA ILE A 43 -26.21 21.17 -97.42
C ILE A 43 -26.88 20.63 -96.15
N LEU A 44 -28.20 20.47 -96.13
CA LEU A 44 -28.92 20.03 -94.93
C LEU A 44 -28.40 18.66 -94.43
N PRO A 45 -28.21 17.62 -95.28
CA PRO A 45 -27.64 16.35 -94.83
C PRO A 45 -26.21 16.48 -94.32
N LEU A 46 -25.39 17.34 -94.92
CA LEU A 46 -24.01 17.63 -94.50
C LEU A 46 -23.99 18.29 -93.12
N TYR A 47 -24.88 19.26 -92.88
CA TYR A 47 -25.00 19.93 -91.59
C TYR A 47 -25.45 18.96 -90.49
N THR A 48 -26.46 18.12 -90.77
CA THR A 48 -26.92 17.10 -89.82
C THR A 48 -25.83 16.05 -89.54
N ALA A 49 -25.13 15.58 -90.57
CA ALA A 49 -24.01 14.65 -90.41
C ALA A 49 -22.87 15.27 -89.60
N ALA A 50 -22.54 16.54 -89.84
CA ALA A 50 -21.54 17.27 -89.06
C ALA A 50 -21.96 17.43 -87.58
N GLN A 51 -23.23 17.71 -87.31
CA GLN A 51 -23.75 17.80 -85.94
C GLN A 51 -23.68 16.45 -85.20
N ILE A 52 -24.04 15.35 -85.88
CA ILE A 52 -23.93 13.99 -85.32
C ILE A 52 -22.46 13.64 -85.07
N LEU A 53 -21.56 13.97 -86.01
CA LEU A 53 -20.13 13.73 -85.85
C LEU A 53 -19.56 14.52 -84.68
N ASN A 54 -19.92 15.79 -84.53
CA ASN A 54 -19.45 16.63 -83.43
C ASN A 54 -19.95 16.11 -82.07
N ARG A 55 -21.22 15.67 -82.01
CA ARG A 55 -21.76 14.99 -80.82
C ARG A 55 -21.03 13.68 -80.51
N ARG A 56 -20.69 12.89 -81.54
CA ARG A 56 -19.90 11.65 -81.36
C ARG A 56 -18.49 11.96 -80.89
N SER A 57 -17.80 12.93 -81.49
CA SER A 57 -16.47 13.37 -81.07
C SER A 57 -16.50 13.79 -79.61
N HIS A 58 -17.45 14.65 -79.23
CA HIS A 58 -17.59 15.09 -77.84
C HIS A 58 -17.85 13.92 -76.86
N ASN A 59 -18.69 12.97 -77.24
CA ASN A 59 -18.94 11.79 -76.42
C ASN A 59 -17.69 10.89 -76.32
N ILE A 60 -16.91 10.74 -77.40
CA ILE A 60 -15.65 9.99 -77.40
C ILE A 60 -14.63 10.69 -76.52
N ASP A 61 -14.48 12.01 -76.62
CA ASP A 61 -13.56 12.79 -75.82
C ASP A 61 -13.90 12.70 -74.33
N GLN A 62 -15.19 12.75 -73.96
CA GLN A 62 -15.62 12.53 -72.58
C GLN A 62 -15.37 11.10 -72.09
N ALA A 63 -15.60 10.09 -72.95
CA ALA A 63 -15.31 8.70 -72.60
C ALA A 63 -13.81 8.47 -72.40
N LEU A 64 -12.97 9.04 -73.27
CA LEU A 64 -11.51 8.97 -73.14
C LEU A 64 -11.03 9.67 -71.86
N PHE A 65 -11.57 10.85 -71.54
CA PHE A 65 -11.26 11.54 -70.29
C PHE A 65 -11.62 10.69 -69.06
N LYS A 66 -12.79 10.03 -69.07
CA LYS A 66 -13.19 9.13 -67.99
C LYS A 66 -12.31 7.88 -67.90
N ILE A 67 -11.86 7.33 -69.01
CA ILE A 67 -10.92 6.20 -69.03
C ILE A 67 -9.55 6.61 -68.46
N ASP A 68 -9.06 7.80 -68.81
CA ASP A 68 -7.79 8.34 -68.30
C ASP A 68 -7.84 8.65 -66.79
N GLU A 69 -8.97 9.20 -66.33
CA GLU A 69 -9.27 9.38 -64.90
C GLU A 69 -9.27 8.04 -64.16
N MET A 70 -9.92 7.01 -64.72
CA MET A 70 -9.93 5.66 -64.13
C MET A 70 -8.53 5.03 -64.09
N ALA A 71 -7.76 5.11 -65.18
CA ALA A 71 -6.42 4.54 -65.26
C ALA A 71 -5.47 5.17 -64.23
N THR A 72 -5.49 6.50 -64.11
CA THR A 72 -4.68 7.22 -63.11
C THR A 72 -5.05 6.80 -61.68
N THR A 73 -6.34 6.69 -61.36
CA THR A 73 -6.77 6.22 -60.02
C THR A 73 -6.38 4.77 -59.73
N GLN A 74 -6.25 3.93 -60.75
CA GLN A 74 -5.84 2.54 -60.59
C GLN A 74 -4.33 2.41 -60.36
N GLU A 75 -3.51 3.23 -61.04
CA GLU A 75 -2.07 3.31 -60.79
C GLU A 75 -1.77 3.83 -59.37
N ASP A 76 -2.49 4.87 -58.94
CA ASP A 76 -2.38 5.41 -57.57
C ASP A 76 -2.79 4.36 -56.51
N LEU A 77 -3.87 3.61 -56.76
CA LEU A 77 -4.33 2.54 -55.86
C LEU A 77 -3.30 1.40 -55.78
N ALA A 78 -2.70 0.99 -56.90
CA ALA A 78 -1.68 -0.06 -56.93
C ALA A 78 -0.40 0.36 -56.18
N ALA A 79 -0.01 1.64 -56.28
CA ALA A 79 1.11 2.19 -55.51
C ALA A 79 0.82 2.19 -53.99
N GLU A 80 -0.40 2.56 -53.60
CA GLU A 80 -0.84 2.53 -52.20
C GLU A 80 -0.96 1.11 -51.67
N GLU A 81 -1.51 0.18 -52.45
CA GLU A 81 -1.58 -1.25 -52.12
C GLU A 81 -0.19 -1.83 -51.85
N ALA A 82 0.77 -1.61 -52.75
CA ALA A 82 2.14 -2.08 -52.57
C ALA A 82 2.78 -1.53 -51.27
N LEU A 83 2.50 -0.27 -50.94
CA LEU A 83 2.95 0.36 -49.71
C LEU A 83 2.31 -0.29 -48.47
N ILE A 84 0.99 -0.50 -48.48
CA ILE A 84 0.26 -1.16 -47.39
C ILE A 84 0.74 -2.61 -47.19
N LEU A 85 0.96 -3.34 -48.28
CA LEU A 85 1.45 -4.72 -48.27
C LEU A 85 2.91 -4.84 -47.80
N ARG A 86 3.73 -3.81 -47.99
CA ARG A 86 5.09 -3.77 -47.43
C ARG A 86 5.13 -3.50 -45.92
N GLY A 87 4.14 -2.77 -45.40
CA GLY A 87 4.07 -2.41 -43.98
C GLY A 87 4.91 -1.17 -43.61
N PRO A 88 4.64 -0.56 -42.44
CA PRO A 88 5.25 0.70 -42.03
C PRO A 88 6.76 0.51 -41.79
N GLN A 89 7.58 1.27 -42.52
CA GLN A 89 9.04 1.28 -42.34
C GLN A 89 9.41 2.36 -41.31
N SER A 90 10.45 2.12 -40.50
CA SER A 90 10.88 3.04 -39.43
C SER A 90 11.19 4.47 -39.92
N ASN A 91 11.67 4.60 -41.16
CA ASN A 91 11.98 5.88 -41.79
C ASN A 91 10.79 6.56 -42.50
N ASN A 92 9.67 5.85 -42.72
CA ASN A 92 8.52 6.35 -43.48
C ASN A 92 7.17 5.90 -42.89
N VAL A 93 7.00 6.07 -41.58
CA VAL A 93 5.71 5.82 -40.91
C VAL A 93 4.67 6.87 -41.33
N GLN A 94 5.10 8.12 -41.57
CA GLN A 94 4.21 9.20 -41.97
C GLN A 94 3.59 8.95 -43.35
N GLY A 95 4.38 8.57 -44.36
CA GLY A 95 3.84 8.23 -45.69
C GLY A 95 2.91 7.02 -45.65
N TYR A 96 3.13 6.07 -44.74
CA TYR A 96 2.22 4.95 -44.51
C TYR A 96 0.87 5.41 -43.94
N ARG A 97 0.87 6.31 -42.96
CA ARG A 97 -0.35 6.90 -42.39
C ARG A 97 -1.15 7.67 -43.44
N GLU A 98 -0.47 8.45 -44.28
CA GLU A 98 -1.10 9.24 -45.34
C GLU A 98 -1.71 8.36 -46.44
N ALA A 99 -1.01 7.31 -46.88
CA ALA A 99 -1.56 6.34 -47.83
C ALA A 99 -2.82 5.66 -47.27
N LEU A 100 -2.77 5.23 -46.01
CA LEU A 100 -3.93 4.61 -45.36
C LEU A 100 -5.11 5.59 -45.19
N ALA A 101 -4.82 6.87 -44.93
CA ALA A 101 -5.85 7.91 -44.85
C ALA A 101 -6.50 8.18 -46.22
N ARG A 102 -5.73 8.16 -47.31
CA ARG A 102 -6.26 8.29 -48.68
C ARG A 102 -7.12 7.09 -49.08
N LEU A 103 -6.69 5.86 -48.78
CA LEU A 103 -7.51 4.65 -48.95
C LEU A 103 -8.81 4.71 -48.15
N ASN A 104 -8.77 5.23 -46.91
CA ASN A 104 -9.98 5.39 -46.10
C ASN A 104 -10.92 6.46 -46.68
N ALA A 105 -10.37 7.57 -47.19
CA ALA A 105 -11.16 8.61 -47.86
C ALA A 105 -11.79 8.11 -49.16
N SER A 106 -11.09 7.29 -49.95
CA SER A 106 -11.62 6.77 -51.22
C SER A 106 -12.87 5.88 -51.01
N ILE A 107 -12.93 5.12 -49.91
CA ILE A 107 -14.13 4.35 -49.51
C ILE A 107 -15.33 5.28 -49.23
N ALA A 108 -15.10 6.44 -48.62
CA ALA A 108 -16.17 7.41 -48.33
C ALA A 108 -16.74 8.07 -49.60
N PHE A 109 -15.92 8.25 -50.65
CA PHE A 109 -16.32 8.92 -51.89
C PHE A 109 -16.84 7.95 -52.99
N LYS A 110 -16.40 6.68 -53.02
CA LYS A 110 -16.75 5.71 -54.08
C LYS A 110 -17.86 4.74 -53.65
N SER A 111 -19.07 5.22 -53.35
CA SER A 111 -20.16 4.42 -52.76
C SER A 111 -20.82 3.34 -53.64
N ALA A 112 -20.37 3.08 -54.87
CA ALA A 112 -21.08 2.22 -55.84
C ALA A 112 -20.24 1.14 -56.55
N ASP A 113 -18.97 0.92 -56.19
CA ASP A 113 -18.03 0.13 -57.03
C ASP A 113 -17.64 -1.26 -56.48
N ARG A 114 -17.28 -2.19 -57.38
CA ARG A 114 -16.76 -3.54 -57.03
C ARG A 114 -15.46 -3.48 -56.21
N ASP A 115 -14.72 -2.38 -56.29
CA ASP A 115 -13.41 -2.15 -55.66
C ASP A 115 -13.50 -1.75 -54.17
N LEU A 116 -14.71 -1.50 -53.65
CA LEU A 116 -14.93 -1.12 -52.25
C LEU A 116 -14.49 -2.19 -51.26
N ALA A 117 -14.78 -3.46 -51.56
CA ALA A 117 -14.45 -4.57 -50.67
C ALA A 117 -12.93 -4.82 -50.60
N GLU A 118 -12.24 -4.64 -51.72
CA GLU A 118 -10.79 -4.77 -51.82
C GLU A 118 -10.08 -3.61 -51.13
N THR A 119 -10.51 -2.37 -51.39
CA THR A 119 -10.00 -1.19 -50.68
C THR A 119 -10.22 -1.29 -49.17
N ALA A 120 -11.39 -1.77 -48.72
CA ALA A 120 -11.66 -2.01 -47.30
C ALA A 120 -10.74 -3.08 -46.70
N ARG A 121 -10.43 -4.16 -47.43
CA ARG A 121 -9.44 -5.17 -47.00
C ARG A 121 -8.03 -4.61 -46.89
N LEU A 122 -7.65 -3.70 -47.80
CA LEU A 122 -6.37 -2.99 -47.71
C LEU A 122 -6.33 -2.08 -46.48
N VAL A 123 -7.41 -1.34 -46.21
CA VAL A 123 -7.52 -0.50 -45.01
C VAL A 123 -7.43 -1.35 -43.73
N GLU A 124 -8.12 -2.49 -43.69
CA GLU A 124 -8.03 -3.46 -42.58
C GLU A 124 -6.58 -3.95 -42.39
N THR A 125 -5.91 -4.33 -43.48
CA THR A 125 -4.52 -4.81 -43.46
C THR A 125 -3.56 -3.72 -42.97
N GLY A 126 -3.76 -2.48 -43.43
CA GLY A 126 -2.97 -1.33 -43.01
C GLY A 126 -3.14 -1.01 -41.52
N ALA A 127 -4.38 -1.02 -41.04
CA ALA A 127 -4.68 -0.85 -39.62
C ALA A 127 -4.04 -1.95 -38.77
N LYS A 128 -4.08 -3.22 -39.21
CA LYS A 128 -3.41 -4.34 -38.54
C LYS A 128 -1.90 -4.15 -38.42
N LYS A 129 -1.24 -3.70 -39.48
CA LYS A 129 0.22 -3.46 -39.46
C LYS A 129 0.63 -2.26 -38.62
N LEU A 130 -0.14 -1.18 -38.62
CA LEU A 130 0.09 -0.06 -37.70
C LEU A 130 -0.14 -0.46 -36.25
N THR A 131 -1.13 -1.31 -36.00
CA THR A 131 -1.40 -1.87 -34.68
C THR A 131 -0.26 -2.80 -34.22
N GLN A 132 0.31 -3.60 -35.13
CA GLN A 132 1.51 -4.38 -34.85
C GLN A 132 2.69 -3.49 -34.47
N LEU A 133 2.95 -2.42 -35.24
CA LEU A 133 3.99 -1.44 -34.91
C LEU A 133 3.77 -0.82 -33.53
N TYR A 134 2.53 -0.45 -33.19
CA TYR A 134 2.16 0.02 -31.85
C TYR A 134 2.56 -1.00 -30.78
N THR A 135 2.17 -2.27 -30.93
CA THR A 135 2.53 -3.32 -29.97
C THR A 135 4.03 -3.57 -29.87
N THR A 136 4.78 -3.44 -30.98
CA THR A 136 6.24 -3.56 -30.98
C THR A 136 6.91 -2.44 -30.18
N ILE A 137 6.51 -1.18 -30.39
CA ILE A 137 7.06 -0.04 -29.64
C ILE A 137 6.72 -0.16 -28.15
N VAL A 138 5.51 -0.61 -27.83
CA VAL A 138 5.08 -0.86 -26.45
C VAL A 138 5.90 -1.98 -25.81
N ALA A 139 6.15 -3.07 -26.53
CA ALA A 139 6.98 -4.17 -26.05
C ALA A 139 8.42 -3.70 -25.77
N GLU A 140 9.00 -2.89 -26.66
CA GLU A 140 10.31 -2.28 -26.48
C GLU A 140 10.35 -1.42 -25.21
N GLY A 141 9.36 -0.53 -25.03
CA GLY A 141 9.22 0.32 -23.84
C GLY A 141 8.78 -0.38 -22.55
N SER A 142 8.47 -1.69 -22.62
CA SER A 142 8.08 -2.54 -21.48
C SER A 142 9.10 -3.64 -21.21
N SER A 143 10.34 -3.41 -21.65
CA SER A 143 11.45 -4.34 -21.55
C SER A 143 12.74 -3.59 -21.18
N GLY A 144 13.80 -4.34 -20.83
CA GLY A 144 15.11 -3.78 -20.50
C GLY A 144 15.51 -3.98 -19.04
N VAL A 145 16.48 -3.17 -18.60
CA VAL A 145 17.00 -3.20 -17.23
C VAL A 145 16.04 -2.44 -16.33
N THR A 146 15.62 -3.08 -15.23
CA THR A 146 14.75 -2.43 -14.26
C THR A 146 15.49 -1.24 -13.62
N PRO A 147 14.85 -0.06 -13.50
CA PRO A 147 15.48 1.15 -12.94
C PRO A 147 15.72 1.08 -11.42
N THR A 148 15.67 -0.12 -10.84
CA THR A 148 15.97 -0.39 -9.43
C THR A 148 17.45 -0.14 -9.16
N THR A 149 17.82 1.12 -8.94
CA THR A 149 19.11 1.48 -8.39
C THR A 149 19.16 0.91 -6.96
N PRO A 150 20.19 0.14 -6.58
CA PRO A 150 20.35 -0.31 -5.21
C PRO A 150 20.44 0.91 -4.27
N GLY A 151 19.40 1.16 -3.47
CA GLY A 151 19.39 2.20 -2.44
C GLY A 151 18.47 3.41 -2.67
N THR A 152 17.72 3.50 -3.77
CA THR A 152 16.74 4.59 -4.00
C THR A 152 15.30 4.09 -3.90
N ALA A 153 14.45 4.84 -3.20
CA ALA A 153 13.03 4.52 -2.98
C ALA A 153 12.15 4.68 -4.23
N LEU A 154 12.56 5.47 -5.23
CA LEU A 154 11.74 5.69 -6.43
C LEU A 154 11.88 4.54 -7.44
N VAL A 155 10.87 3.67 -7.49
CA VAL A 155 10.66 2.80 -8.65
C VAL A 155 9.96 3.64 -9.72
N SER A 156 10.62 3.87 -10.86
CA SER A 156 9.98 4.51 -12.01
C SER A 156 9.60 3.44 -13.02
N THR A 157 8.33 3.34 -13.38
CA THR A 157 7.90 2.56 -14.56
C THR A 157 7.78 3.42 -15.81
N SER A 158 8.29 4.66 -15.79
CA SER A 158 8.10 5.64 -16.87
C SER A 158 8.39 5.05 -18.27
N PHE A 159 7.53 5.43 -19.23
CA PHE A 159 7.73 5.03 -20.62
C PHE A 159 8.88 5.85 -21.23
N PRO A 160 9.85 5.23 -21.93
CA PRO A 160 11.00 5.96 -22.48
C PRO A 160 10.58 7.11 -23.40
N SER A 161 11.11 8.31 -23.14
CA SER A 161 10.75 9.54 -23.89
C SER A 161 11.06 9.44 -25.39
N SER A 162 12.13 8.73 -25.76
CA SER A 162 12.51 8.45 -27.15
C SER A 162 11.48 7.58 -27.89
N LEU A 163 10.78 6.70 -27.18
CA LEU A 163 9.72 5.87 -27.75
C LEU A 163 8.38 6.62 -27.76
N LEU A 164 8.12 7.49 -26.77
CA LEU A 164 6.93 8.34 -26.73
C LEU A 164 6.82 9.26 -27.96
N SER A 165 7.93 9.80 -28.45
CA SER A 165 7.93 10.67 -29.64
C SER A 165 7.43 9.95 -30.90
N ASN A 166 7.58 8.63 -30.97
CA ASN A 166 7.10 7.80 -32.07
C ASN A 166 5.69 7.24 -31.80
N LEU A 167 5.43 6.85 -30.55
CA LEU A 167 4.19 6.21 -30.13
C LEU A 167 3.01 7.19 -30.10
N SER A 168 3.21 8.41 -29.60
CA SER A 168 2.12 9.39 -29.43
C SER A 168 1.45 9.77 -30.77
N PRO A 169 2.20 10.12 -31.84
CA PRO A 169 1.60 10.36 -33.16
C PRO A 169 0.91 9.12 -33.76
N LEU A 170 1.45 7.92 -33.49
CA LEU A 170 0.84 6.67 -33.93
C LEU A 170 -0.51 6.43 -33.23
N VAL A 171 -0.58 6.60 -31.92
CA VAL A 171 -1.82 6.47 -31.13
C VAL A 171 -2.86 7.50 -31.58
N SER A 172 -2.47 8.75 -31.79
CA SER A 172 -3.37 9.78 -32.33
C SER A 172 -3.93 9.40 -33.69
N PHE A 173 -3.13 8.77 -34.55
CA PHE A 173 -3.62 8.27 -35.83
C PHE A 173 -4.57 7.07 -35.67
N LEU A 174 -4.22 6.09 -34.83
CA LEU A 174 -5.06 4.91 -34.58
C LEU A 174 -6.45 5.28 -34.02
N ARG A 175 -6.54 6.35 -33.23
CA ARG A 175 -7.81 6.90 -32.71
C ARG A 175 -8.74 7.44 -33.80
N ASN A 176 -8.18 7.83 -34.95
CA ASN A 176 -8.93 8.41 -36.07
C ASN A 176 -9.34 7.36 -37.12
N LEU A 177 -8.98 6.09 -36.94
CA LEU A 177 -9.40 5.01 -37.84
C LEU A 177 -10.93 4.82 -37.80
N PRO A 178 -11.55 4.32 -38.88
CA PRO A 178 -12.99 4.11 -38.93
C PRO A 178 -13.40 3.02 -37.93
N LEU A 179 -14.31 3.37 -37.01
CA LEU A 179 -14.89 2.47 -36.02
C LEU A 179 -16.39 2.33 -36.27
N PRO A 180 -17.05 1.25 -35.82
CA PRO A 180 -18.50 1.06 -36.03
C PRO A 180 -19.36 2.21 -35.49
N ALA A 181 -18.91 2.87 -34.42
CA ALA A 181 -19.61 4.01 -33.83
C ALA A 181 -19.49 5.30 -34.67
N THR A 182 -18.38 5.49 -35.39
CA THR A 182 -18.12 6.70 -36.19
C THR A 182 -18.48 6.49 -37.67
N HIS A 183 -18.32 5.27 -38.18
CA HIS A 183 -18.56 4.89 -39.56
C HIS A 183 -19.33 3.55 -39.63
N PRO A 184 -20.64 3.53 -39.32
CA PRO A 184 -21.43 2.30 -39.24
C PRO A 184 -21.49 1.48 -40.54
N SER A 185 -21.38 2.16 -41.69
CA SER A 185 -21.42 1.56 -43.03
C SER A 185 -20.04 1.14 -43.56
N HIS A 186 -18.95 1.39 -42.84
CA HIS A 186 -17.60 1.10 -43.31
C HIS A 186 -17.26 -0.40 -43.18
N PRO A 187 -16.99 -1.14 -44.27
CA PRO A 187 -16.85 -2.60 -44.21
C PRO A 187 -15.72 -3.10 -43.30
N ALA A 188 -14.60 -2.37 -43.21
CA ALA A 188 -13.46 -2.75 -42.36
C ALA A 188 -13.62 -2.38 -40.87
N ALA A 189 -14.61 -1.54 -40.51
CA ALA A 189 -14.67 -0.94 -39.18
C ALA A 189 -14.79 -1.98 -38.03
N PRO A 190 -15.58 -3.07 -38.16
CA PRO A 190 -15.62 -4.11 -37.12
C PRO A 190 -14.28 -4.80 -36.90
N ALA A 191 -13.55 -5.12 -37.98
CA ALA A 191 -12.26 -5.79 -37.91
C ALA A 191 -11.16 -4.87 -37.33
N ILE A 192 -11.19 -3.59 -37.66
CA ILE A 192 -10.31 -2.56 -37.09
C ILE A 192 -10.57 -2.43 -35.59
N MET A 193 -11.84 -2.32 -35.17
CA MET A 193 -12.20 -2.24 -33.76
C MET A 193 -11.71 -3.46 -32.96
N ALA A 194 -11.88 -4.67 -33.50
CA ALA A 194 -11.37 -5.90 -32.88
C ALA A 194 -9.83 -5.86 -32.71
N THR A 195 -9.13 -5.46 -33.78
CA THR A 195 -7.66 -5.36 -33.80
C THR A 195 -7.15 -4.35 -32.76
N LEU A 196 -7.77 -3.17 -32.67
CA LEU A 196 -7.41 -2.15 -31.68
C LEU A 196 -7.70 -2.60 -30.25
N LYS A 197 -8.81 -3.33 -30.04
CA LYS A 197 -9.16 -3.90 -28.73
C LYS A 197 -8.10 -4.91 -28.27
N ASP A 198 -7.65 -5.79 -29.16
CA ASP A 198 -6.62 -6.78 -28.84
C ASP A 198 -5.27 -6.13 -28.55
N ALA A 199 -4.89 -5.08 -29.29
CA ALA A 199 -3.66 -4.35 -29.02
C ALA A 199 -3.69 -3.54 -27.72
N GLN A 200 -4.83 -2.96 -27.36
CA GLN A 200 -4.99 -2.28 -26.07
C GLN A 200 -4.92 -3.27 -24.90
N LYS A 201 -5.49 -4.47 -25.04
CA LYS A 201 -5.29 -5.57 -24.08
C LYS A 201 -3.82 -5.98 -23.99
N GLY A 202 -3.14 -6.13 -25.13
CA GLY A 202 -1.72 -6.44 -25.19
C GLY A 202 -0.87 -5.38 -24.49
N TYR A 203 -1.17 -4.09 -24.69
CA TYR A 203 -0.52 -3.00 -23.97
C TYR A 203 -0.67 -3.17 -22.46
N ALA A 204 -1.91 -3.36 -21.98
CA ALA A 204 -2.18 -3.51 -20.56
C ALA A 204 -1.42 -4.69 -19.94
N ASP A 205 -1.39 -5.83 -20.63
CA ASP A 205 -0.66 -7.02 -20.18
C ASP A 205 0.86 -6.80 -20.13
N MET A 206 1.46 -6.24 -21.20
CA MET A 206 2.90 -5.95 -21.24
C MET A 206 3.32 -4.96 -20.14
N ARG A 207 2.54 -3.89 -19.95
CA ARG A 207 2.80 -2.87 -18.92
C ARG A 207 2.61 -3.39 -17.51
N GLY A 208 1.54 -4.15 -17.26
CA GLY A 208 1.32 -4.78 -15.94
C GLY A 208 2.47 -5.72 -15.56
N ASN A 209 2.93 -6.54 -16.50
CA ASN A 209 4.07 -7.43 -16.29
C ASN A 209 5.40 -6.66 -16.12
N TRP A 210 5.58 -5.54 -16.81
CA TRP A 210 6.75 -4.66 -16.62
C TRP A 210 6.77 -4.01 -15.23
N SER A 211 5.63 -3.53 -14.75
CA SER A 211 5.48 -3.00 -13.39
C SER A 211 5.83 -4.05 -12.34
N VAL A 212 5.39 -5.30 -12.52
CA VAL A 212 5.79 -6.42 -11.64
C VAL A 212 7.31 -6.59 -11.61
N LYS A 213 7.98 -6.62 -12.77
CA LYS A 213 9.45 -6.74 -12.82
C LYS A 213 10.16 -5.61 -12.06
N CYS A 214 9.64 -4.39 -12.15
CA CYS A 214 10.21 -3.23 -11.46
C CYS A 214 10.00 -3.29 -9.93
N LEU A 215 8.89 -3.86 -9.46
CA LEU A 215 8.50 -3.90 -8.05
C LEU A 215 8.96 -5.17 -7.30
N GLU A 216 9.11 -6.30 -7.99
CA GLU A 216 9.33 -7.62 -7.38
C GLU A 216 10.64 -7.68 -6.57
N GLY A 217 11.69 -7.00 -7.04
CA GLY A 217 12.99 -6.98 -6.38
C GLY A 217 12.93 -6.40 -4.96
N GLN A 218 12.17 -5.33 -4.75
CA GLN A 218 11.99 -4.72 -3.42
C GLN A 218 11.16 -5.63 -2.51
N GLY A 219 10.06 -6.20 -3.00
CA GLY A 219 9.21 -7.11 -2.24
C GLY A 219 9.94 -8.36 -1.75
N LYS A 220 10.76 -9.00 -2.60
CA LYS A 220 11.58 -10.17 -2.22
C LYS A 220 12.64 -9.83 -1.15
N ARG A 221 13.29 -8.67 -1.28
CA ARG A 221 14.29 -8.20 -0.31
C ARG A 221 13.69 -7.97 1.06
N LEU A 222 12.47 -7.43 1.13
CA LEU A 222 11.76 -7.21 2.38
C LEU A 222 11.55 -8.52 3.15
N VAL A 223 11.00 -9.53 2.47
CA VAL A 223 10.76 -10.85 3.09
C VAL A 223 12.07 -11.49 3.56
N THR A 224 13.15 -11.36 2.78
CA THR A 224 14.46 -11.94 3.12
C THR A 224 15.11 -11.24 4.33
N ARG A 225 14.93 -9.93 4.47
CA ARG A 225 15.53 -9.12 5.55
C ARG A 225 14.73 -9.14 6.84
N ALA A 226 13.49 -9.63 6.82
CA ALA A 226 12.59 -9.66 7.98
C ALA A 226 13.18 -10.39 9.22
N ASP A 227 14.14 -11.28 9.03
CA ASP A 227 14.84 -11.96 10.14
C ASP A 227 15.99 -11.18 10.76
N THR A 228 16.53 -10.21 10.01
CA THR A 228 17.78 -9.49 10.34
C THR A 228 17.54 -8.05 10.77
N VAL A 229 16.41 -7.47 10.37
CA VAL A 229 16.02 -6.08 10.63
C VAL A 229 14.97 -6.07 11.74
N ASP A 230 14.85 -4.96 12.46
CA ASP A 230 13.80 -4.81 13.47
C ASP A 230 12.40 -5.01 12.85
N ALA A 231 11.52 -5.66 13.61
CA ALA A 231 10.19 -6.06 13.18
C ALA A 231 9.32 -4.87 12.75
N ILE A 232 9.37 -3.75 13.50
CA ILE A 232 8.57 -2.55 13.20
C ILE A 232 9.12 -1.89 11.95
N THR A 233 10.44 -1.75 11.84
CA THR A 233 11.09 -1.18 10.66
C THR A 233 10.71 -1.96 9.40
N THR A 234 10.76 -3.29 9.47
CA THR A 234 10.39 -4.16 8.34
C THR A 234 8.92 -3.97 7.94
N GLY A 235 7.98 -3.81 8.88
CA GLY A 235 6.58 -3.53 8.54
C GLY A 235 6.35 -2.12 7.98
N THR A 236 7.15 -1.13 8.41
CA THR A 236 7.13 0.20 7.77
C THR A 236 7.70 0.17 6.35
N GLU A 237 8.79 -0.58 6.10
CA GLU A 237 9.31 -0.82 4.75
C GLU A 237 8.24 -1.52 3.87
N PHE A 238 7.40 -2.38 4.45
CA PHE A 238 6.29 -3.03 3.73
C PHE A 238 5.23 -2.00 3.33
N GLY A 239 4.87 -1.10 4.24
CA GLY A 239 4.02 0.05 3.95
C GLY A 239 4.51 0.90 2.78
N GLN A 240 5.79 1.28 2.82
CA GLN A 240 6.43 2.08 1.77
C GLN A 240 6.45 1.35 0.42
N TRP A 241 6.64 0.03 0.44
CA TRP A 241 6.56 -0.79 -0.76
C TRP A 241 5.14 -0.83 -1.34
N VAL A 242 4.10 -0.93 -0.49
CA VAL A 242 2.69 -0.85 -0.90
C VAL A 242 2.37 0.53 -1.47
N GLU A 243 2.82 1.60 -0.83
CA GLU A 243 2.66 2.98 -1.33
C GLU A 243 3.32 3.14 -2.71
N THR A 244 4.53 2.62 -2.89
CA THR A 244 5.23 2.61 -4.18
C THR A 244 4.45 1.82 -5.25
N LEU A 245 3.88 0.68 -4.88
CA LEU A 245 3.03 -0.13 -5.76
C LEU A 245 1.79 0.66 -6.21
N LEU A 246 1.13 1.38 -5.30
CA LEU A 246 -0.04 2.22 -5.62
C LEU A 246 0.36 3.42 -6.50
N ALA A 247 1.48 4.07 -6.22
CA ALA A 247 2.02 5.17 -7.03
C ALA A 247 2.35 4.71 -8.47
N VAL A 248 3.00 3.56 -8.62
CA VAL A 248 3.24 2.96 -9.95
C VAL A 248 1.93 2.69 -10.67
N THR A 249 0.92 2.18 -9.95
CA THR A 249 -0.39 1.89 -10.56
C THR A 249 -1.11 3.17 -11.01
N GLU A 250 -0.98 4.26 -10.26
CA GLU A 250 -1.49 5.59 -10.64
C GLU A 250 -0.83 6.11 -11.92
N ASP A 251 0.49 6.03 -12.00
CA ASP A 251 1.22 6.50 -13.17
C ASP A 251 0.96 5.63 -14.41
N GLU A 252 0.86 4.31 -14.25
CA GLU A 252 0.43 3.42 -15.33
C GLU A 252 -1.00 3.70 -15.80
N TYR A 253 -1.92 4.10 -14.91
CA TYR A 253 -3.27 4.50 -15.31
C TYR A 253 -3.26 5.78 -16.15
N LYS A 254 -2.41 6.76 -15.82
CA LYS A 254 -2.22 7.96 -16.64
C LYS A 254 -1.68 7.61 -18.02
N LEU A 255 -0.63 6.77 -18.08
CA LEU A 255 -0.05 6.30 -19.34
C LEU A 255 -1.06 5.50 -20.17
N LEU A 256 -1.87 4.64 -19.54
CA LEU A 256 -2.92 3.89 -20.23
C LEU A 256 -3.93 4.84 -20.90
N LYS A 257 -4.37 5.90 -20.21
CA LYS A 257 -5.27 6.91 -20.79
C LYS A 257 -4.61 7.65 -21.96
N GLU A 258 -3.34 7.99 -21.84
CA GLU A 258 -2.60 8.71 -22.87
C GLU A 258 -2.34 7.86 -24.12
N LEU A 259 -1.94 6.60 -23.95
CA LEU A 259 -1.42 5.73 -25.01
C LEU A 259 -2.44 4.73 -25.57
N SER A 260 -3.64 4.60 -24.97
CA SER A 260 -4.67 3.70 -25.48
C SER A 260 -5.25 4.15 -26.83
N PRO A 261 -5.32 3.26 -27.84
CA PRO A 261 -6.01 3.54 -29.09
C PRO A 261 -7.52 3.73 -28.95
N LEU A 262 -8.17 3.07 -27.99
CA LEU A 262 -9.61 3.21 -27.72
C LEU A 262 -9.84 3.96 -26.41
N THR A 263 -10.48 5.13 -26.50
CA THR A 263 -10.63 6.08 -25.38
C THR A 263 -11.96 5.96 -24.62
N SER A 264 -12.81 5.00 -24.98
CA SER A 264 -14.06 4.75 -24.26
C SER A 264 -13.77 4.39 -22.79
N PRO A 265 -14.45 5.01 -21.80
CA PRO A 265 -14.23 4.74 -20.38
C PRO A 265 -14.34 3.25 -20.03
N VAL A 266 -15.29 2.53 -20.64
CA VAL A 266 -15.50 1.08 -20.41
C VAL A 266 -14.30 0.26 -20.88
N LEU A 267 -13.73 0.60 -22.05
CA LEU A 267 -12.59 -0.12 -22.61
C LEU A 267 -11.28 0.20 -21.86
N ILE A 268 -11.13 1.44 -21.40
CA ILE A 268 -10.02 1.83 -20.51
C ILE A 268 -10.12 1.07 -19.18
N ALA A 269 -11.31 0.99 -18.57
CA ALA A 269 -11.53 0.29 -17.32
C ALA A 269 -11.27 -1.23 -17.45
N SER A 270 -11.69 -1.83 -18.57
CA SER A 270 -11.38 -3.24 -18.89
C SER A 270 -9.86 -3.47 -19.04
N ALA A 271 -9.19 -2.64 -19.84
CA ALA A 271 -7.73 -2.73 -20.03
C ALA A 271 -6.97 -2.49 -18.71
N TYR A 272 -7.44 -1.56 -17.87
CA TYR A 272 -6.83 -1.31 -16.57
C TYR A 272 -6.93 -2.51 -15.62
N GLY A 273 -8.04 -3.25 -15.65
CA GLY A 273 -8.15 -4.50 -14.89
C GLY A 273 -7.11 -5.55 -15.31
N ILE A 274 -6.82 -5.67 -16.61
CA ILE A 274 -5.74 -6.54 -17.13
C ILE A 274 -4.38 -6.08 -16.60
N LEU A 275 -4.11 -4.77 -16.65
CA LEU A 275 -2.84 -4.18 -16.18
C LEU A 275 -2.62 -4.41 -14.68
N LEU A 276 -3.67 -4.23 -13.88
CA LEU A 276 -3.60 -4.28 -12.42
C LEU A 276 -3.50 -5.71 -11.86
N ASN A 277 -4.12 -6.70 -12.52
CA ASN A 277 -4.14 -8.10 -12.06
C ASN A 277 -2.75 -8.69 -11.71
N PRO A 278 -1.71 -8.61 -12.57
CA PRO A 278 -0.39 -9.13 -12.22
C PRO A 278 0.25 -8.38 -11.03
N ILE A 279 -0.02 -7.08 -10.88
CA ILE A 279 0.48 -6.27 -9.76
C ILE A 279 -0.17 -6.71 -8.43
N LEU A 280 -1.49 -6.96 -8.43
CA LEU A 280 -2.20 -7.48 -7.25
C LEU A 280 -1.73 -8.89 -6.86
N LYS A 281 -1.45 -9.75 -7.85
CA LYS A 281 -0.85 -11.06 -7.61
C LYS A 281 0.54 -10.98 -6.98
N LEU A 282 1.36 -10.00 -7.38
CA LEU A 282 2.64 -9.73 -6.73
C LEU A 282 2.44 -9.34 -5.26
N PHE A 283 1.51 -8.42 -4.98
CA PHE A 283 1.11 -8.08 -3.61
C PHE A 283 0.73 -9.31 -2.79
N GLY A 284 -0.21 -10.13 -3.30
CA GLY A 284 -0.65 -11.34 -2.62
C GLY A 284 0.48 -12.34 -2.37
N THR A 285 1.45 -12.44 -3.29
CA THR A 285 2.61 -13.32 -3.15
C THR A 285 3.56 -12.83 -2.05
N VAL A 286 3.94 -11.56 -2.05
CA VAL A 286 4.85 -10.97 -1.05
C VAL A 286 4.22 -11.00 0.34
N LEU A 287 2.95 -10.58 0.45
CA LEU A 287 2.21 -10.65 1.71
C LEU A 287 2.04 -12.10 2.18
N GLY A 288 1.75 -13.03 1.28
CA GLY A 288 1.63 -14.46 1.61
C GLY A 288 2.91 -15.04 2.19
N GLN A 289 4.07 -14.71 1.62
CA GLN A 289 5.37 -15.11 2.15
C GLN A 289 5.64 -14.51 3.54
N MET A 290 5.34 -13.21 3.72
CA MET A 290 5.47 -12.54 5.01
C MET A 290 4.54 -13.15 6.07
N LEU A 291 3.29 -13.43 5.72
CA LEU A 291 2.32 -14.09 6.62
C LEU A 291 2.78 -15.51 7.02
N THR A 292 3.39 -16.27 6.11
CA THR A 292 3.97 -17.58 6.44
C THR A 292 5.11 -17.45 7.45
N LEU A 293 5.96 -16.42 7.30
CA LEU A 293 7.04 -16.12 8.24
C LEU A 293 6.48 -15.73 9.62
N ILE A 294 5.50 -14.82 9.66
CA ILE A 294 4.84 -14.39 10.91
C ILE A 294 4.17 -15.58 11.61
N LYS A 295 3.42 -16.40 10.88
CA LYS A 295 2.70 -17.56 11.44
C LYS A 295 3.63 -18.64 12.01
N LYS A 296 4.88 -18.71 11.54
CA LYS A 296 5.89 -19.65 12.05
C LYS A 296 6.32 -19.28 13.48
N SER A 297 6.34 -18.00 13.84
CA SER A 297 6.68 -17.53 15.19
C SER A 297 5.97 -16.22 15.50
N LEU A 298 4.71 -16.31 15.97
CA LEU A 298 3.91 -15.11 16.23
C LEU A 298 4.53 -14.24 17.33
N GLN A 299 5.13 -14.85 18.35
CA GLN A 299 5.83 -14.13 19.43
C GLN A 299 6.96 -13.24 18.91
N LYS A 300 7.75 -13.72 17.93
CA LYS A 300 8.89 -12.98 17.37
C LYS A 300 8.44 -11.87 16.40
N TYR A 301 7.40 -12.13 15.61
CA TYR A 301 6.98 -11.25 14.51
C TYR A 301 5.65 -10.51 14.77
N ASN A 302 5.19 -10.45 16.02
CA ASN A 302 3.95 -9.75 16.40
C ASN A 302 3.98 -8.27 15.97
N PHE A 303 5.06 -7.56 16.24
CA PHE A 303 5.21 -6.15 15.88
C PHE A 303 5.43 -5.94 14.39
N LEU A 304 5.96 -6.94 13.66
CA LEU A 304 5.98 -6.93 12.20
C LEU A 304 4.55 -7.03 11.65
N ALA A 305 3.72 -7.91 12.21
CA ALA A 305 2.33 -8.03 11.80
C ALA A 305 1.53 -6.76 12.10
N LEU A 306 1.71 -6.18 13.29
CA LEU A 306 1.02 -4.94 13.70
C LEU A 306 1.44 -3.74 12.86
N SER A 307 2.74 -3.56 12.61
CA SER A 307 3.23 -2.45 11.76
C SER A 307 2.83 -2.61 10.30
N ALA A 308 2.85 -3.83 9.75
CA ALA A 308 2.35 -4.09 8.41
C ALA A 308 0.83 -3.89 8.29
N TYR A 309 0.07 -4.27 9.32
CA TYR A 309 -1.36 -4.01 9.41
C TYR A 309 -1.66 -2.51 9.48
N ASP A 310 -0.92 -1.76 10.29
CA ASP A 310 -1.04 -0.30 10.41
C ASP A 310 -0.83 0.38 9.06
N ALA A 311 0.27 0.04 8.40
CA ALA A 311 0.61 0.62 7.11
C ALA A 311 -0.44 0.31 6.03
N LEU A 312 -0.96 -0.92 5.98
CA LEU A 312 -1.98 -1.29 5.01
C LEU A 312 -3.34 -0.63 5.30
N LEU A 313 -3.66 -0.42 6.59
CA LEU A 313 -4.86 0.29 7.03
C LEU A 313 -4.80 1.77 6.63
N GLN A 314 -3.65 2.44 6.81
CA GLN A 314 -3.44 3.83 6.38
C GLN A 314 -3.62 4.01 4.87
N GLN A 315 -3.21 3.01 4.07
CA GLN A 315 -3.35 3.05 2.62
C GLN A 315 -4.77 2.70 2.12
N GLN A 316 -5.72 2.36 3.01
CA GLN A 316 -7.07 1.91 2.63
C GLN A 316 -7.79 2.75 1.57
N PRO A 317 -7.90 4.07 1.74
CA PRO A 317 -8.60 4.91 0.76
C PRO A 317 -7.94 4.86 -0.62
N ALA A 318 -6.61 4.80 -0.66
CA ALA A 318 -5.85 4.85 -1.91
C ALA A 318 -6.04 3.57 -2.74
N TRP A 319 -6.03 2.38 -2.12
CA TRP A 319 -6.27 1.17 -2.89
C TRP A 319 -7.73 0.92 -3.24
N GLU A 320 -8.69 1.41 -2.44
CA GLU A 320 -10.10 1.41 -2.85
C GLU A 320 -10.33 2.28 -4.09
N GLU A 321 -9.69 3.45 -4.18
CA GLU A 321 -9.75 4.31 -5.37
C GLU A 321 -9.15 3.63 -6.61
N VAL A 322 -7.98 3.01 -6.46
CA VAL A 322 -7.32 2.23 -7.52
C VAL A 322 -8.24 1.11 -8.02
N LEU A 323 -8.84 0.32 -7.13
CA LEU A 323 -9.70 -0.80 -7.52
C LEU A 323 -11.02 -0.34 -8.18
N ALA A 324 -11.56 0.81 -7.78
CA ALA A 324 -12.79 1.38 -8.33
C ALA A 324 -12.69 1.77 -9.81
N ARG A 325 -11.48 1.91 -10.35
CA ARG A 325 -11.24 2.26 -11.76
C ARG A 325 -11.30 1.07 -12.72
N ARG A 326 -11.38 -0.16 -12.21
CA ARG A 326 -11.51 -1.38 -13.03
C ARG A 326 -12.91 -1.48 -13.65
N GLY A 327 -13.01 -2.22 -14.75
CA GLY A 327 -14.29 -2.52 -15.39
C GLY A 327 -15.21 -3.34 -14.48
N SER A 328 -16.52 -3.29 -14.74
CA SER A 328 -17.52 -4.05 -13.96
C SER A 328 -17.30 -5.57 -13.99
N GLU A 329 -16.61 -6.06 -15.01
CA GLU A 329 -16.18 -7.46 -15.14
C GLU A 329 -15.21 -7.93 -14.04
N TYR A 330 -14.62 -7.01 -13.28
CA TYR A 330 -13.68 -7.29 -12.17
C TYR A 330 -14.29 -7.09 -10.78
N LEU A 331 -15.61 -6.92 -10.67
CA LEU A 331 -16.28 -6.71 -9.36
C LEU A 331 -16.28 -7.97 -8.49
N ASP A 332 -16.41 -9.14 -9.12
CA ASP A 332 -16.42 -10.44 -8.45
C ASP A 332 -15.02 -11.06 -8.27
N ASP A 333 -14.00 -10.40 -8.82
CA ASP A 333 -12.61 -10.84 -8.67
C ASP A 333 -12.17 -10.74 -7.21
N LYS A 334 -11.26 -11.64 -6.82
CA LYS A 334 -10.64 -11.59 -5.50
C LYS A 334 -9.97 -10.23 -5.31
N ASN A 335 -10.10 -9.70 -4.09
CA ASN A 335 -9.48 -8.46 -3.70
C ASN A 335 -8.30 -8.78 -2.80
N GLU A 336 -7.13 -9.00 -3.41
CA GLU A 336 -5.92 -9.44 -2.71
C GLU A 336 -5.53 -8.48 -1.58
N LEU A 337 -5.74 -7.17 -1.75
CA LEU A 337 -5.45 -6.15 -0.76
C LEU A 337 -6.43 -6.22 0.42
N ARG A 338 -7.72 -6.43 0.17
CA ARG A 338 -8.74 -6.59 1.23
C ARG A 338 -8.58 -7.88 1.99
N ASP A 339 -8.41 -8.98 1.26
CA ASP A 339 -8.19 -10.30 1.84
C ASP A 339 -6.86 -10.33 2.61
N GLY A 340 -5.86 -9.60 2.11
CA GLY A 340 -4.57 -9.38 2.76
C GLY A 340 -4.70 -8.62 4.09
N LEU A 341 -5.41 -7.50 4.09
CA LEU A 341 -5.69 -6.72 5.31
C LEU A 341 -6.45 -7.56 6.34
N GLN A 342 -7.45 -8.31 5.92
CA GLN A 342 -8.18 -9.23 6.81
C GLN A 342 -7.27 -10.33 7.35
N SER A 343 -6.39 -10.90 6.51
CA SER A 343 -5.44 -11.93 6.94
C SER A 343 -4.44 -11.41 7.98
N LEU A 344 -3.92 -10.19 7.79
CA LEU A 344 -3.07 -9.51 8.78
C LEU A 344 -3.83 -9.24 10.08
N ARG A 345 -5.07 -8.73 9.98
CA ARG A 345 -5.94 -8.50 11.14
C ARG A 345 -6.14 -9.77 11.95
N GLN A 346 -6.46 -10.90 11.32
CA GLN A 346 -6.65 -12.18 12.03
C GLN A 346 -5.41 -12.63 12.80
N VAL A 347 -4.21 -12.41 12.23
CA VAL A 347 -2.96 -12.74 12.92
C VAL A 347 -2.70 -11.78 14.08
N CYS A 348 -2.97 -10.49 13.93
CA CYS A 348 -2.86 -9.50 15.00
C CYS A 348 -3.83 -9.80 16.15
N LEU A 349 -5.10 -10.13 15.84
CA LEU A 349 -6.12 -10.50 16.83
C LEU A 349 -5.68 -11.68 17.71
N ARG A 350 -5.01 -12.68 17.10
CA ARG A 350 -4.50 -13.85 17.82
C ARG A 350 -3.28 -13.54 18.70
N SER A 351 -2.55 -12.47 18.40
CA SER A 351 -1.31 -12.12 19.11
C SER A 351 -1.55 -11.61 20.54
N PHE A 352 -2.68 -10.93 20.81
CA PHE A 352 -2.97 -10.39 22.14
C PHE A 352 -3.29 -11.48 23.17
N PRO A 353 -4.19 -12.45 22.91
CA PRO A 353 -4.42 -13.55 23.83
C PRO A 353 -3.19 -14.44 24.02
N GLU A 354 -2.45 -14.73 22.93
CA GLU A 354 -1.21 -15.52 23.02
C GLU A 354 -0.20 -14.86 23.95
N PHE A 355 0.01 -13.55 23.83
CA PHE A 355 0.88 -12.81 24.73
C PHE A 355 0.45 -12.97 26.20
N LEU A 356 -0.84 -12.84 26.52
CA LEU A 356 -1.32 -13.01 27.91
C LEU A 356 -1.17 -14.45 28.41
N VAL A 357 -1.35 -15.45 27.54
CA VAL A 357 -1.13 -16.86 27.88
C VAL A 357 0.36 -17.12 28.12
N ASP A 358 1.23 -16.55 27.30
CA ASP A 358 2.69 -16.65 27.46
C ASP A 358 3.13 -16.05 28.79
N LEU A 359 2.52 -14.93 29.21
CA LEU A 359 2.79 -14.36 30.52
C LEU A 359 2.48 -15.35 31.67
N LYS A 360 1.32 -16.01 31.58
CA LYS A 360 0.87 -17.01 32.56
C LYS A 360 1.72 -18.28 32.51
N LEU A 361 2.14 -18.74 31.33
CA LEU A 361 3.00 -19.92 31.18
C LEU A 361 4.43 -19.65 31.65
N GLY A 362 4.94 -18.43 31.45
CA GLY A 362 6.21 -17.98 31.98
C GLY A 362 6.28 -18.08 33.50
N ALA A 363 5.14 -18.01 34.20
CA ALA A 363 5.05 -18.21 35.66
C ALA A 363 5.45 -19.63 36.12
N ASN A 364 5.36 -20.62 35.24
CA ASN A 364 5.71 -22.01 35.55
C ASN A 364 7.20 -22.31 35.39
N ASN A 365 8.00 -21.37 34.88
CA ASN A 365 9.42 -21.59 34.65
C ASN A 365 10.17 -21.66 36.00
N ARG A 366 10.78 -22.81 36.28
CA ARG A 366 11.42 -23.10 37.57
C ARG A 366 12.91 -22.78 37.51
N ASP A 367 13.23 -21.53 37.80
CA ASP A 367 14.60 -21.12 38.11
C ASP A 367 15.04 -21.57 39.51
N SER A 368 16.33 -21.38 39.81
CA SER A 368 16.89 -21.61 41.14
C SER A 368 16.09 -20.89 42.24
N ASP A 369 15.84 -21.61 43.34
CA ASP A 369 15.15 -21.15 44.56
C ASP A 369 15.83 -19.93 45.24
N THR A 370 17.10 -19.67 44.91
CA THR A 370 17.87 -18.53 45.43
C THR A 370 18.08 -17.41 44.40
N SER A 371 17.59 -17.56 43.16
CA SER A 371 17.76 -16.55 42.12
C SER A 371 16.83 -15.35 42.34
N VAL A 372 17.42 -14.15 42.38
CA VAL A 372 16.72 -12.87 42.51
C VAL A 372 16.80 -11.99 41.27
N LYS A 373 17.34 -12.53 40.18
CA LYS A 373 17.47 -11.81 38.91
C LYS A 373 16.10 -11.47 38.33
N VAL A 374 16.05 -10.40 37.53
CA VAL A 374 14.86 -10.08 36.74
C VAL A 374 14.62 -11.22 35.75
N VAL A 375 13.41 -11.77 35.74
CA VAL A 375 13.05 -12.87 34.83
C VAL A 375 12.81 -12.34 33.43
N GLU A 376 13.10 -13.18 32.44
CA GLU A 376 12.88 -12.89 31.01
C GLU A 376 11.45 -12.43 30.74
N LEU A 377 10.46 -13.06 31.38
CA LEU A 377 9.05 -12.65 31.39
C LEU A 377 8.85 -11.15 31.67
N THR A 378 9.55 -10.61 32.68
CA THR A 378 9.44 -9.20 33.07
C THR A 378 10.05 -8.29 32.02
N ILE A 379 11.21 -8.68 31.48
CA ILE A 379 11.92 -7.95 30.42
C ILE A 379 11.06 -7.92 29.15
N ASP A 380 10.48 -9.05 28.76
CA ASP A 380 9.67 -9.16 27.54
C ASP A 380 8.34 -8.43 27.67
N THR A 381 7.74 -8.40 28.87
CA THR A 381 6.56 -7.56 29.15
C THR A 381 6.87 -6.09 28.93
N VAL A 382 7.99 -5.59 29.47
CA VAL A 382 8.42 -4.20 29.27
C VAL A 382 8.67 -3.93 27.79
N LYS A 383 9.47 -4.75 27.11
CA LYS A 383 9.76 -4.59 25.68
C LYS A 383 8.50 -4.58 24.82
N TYR A 384 7.50 -5.41 25.14
CA TYR A 384 6.24 -5.44 24.43
C TYR A 384 5.45 -4.14 24.66
N ILE A 385 5.25 -3.74 25.91
CA ILE A 385 4.47 -2.53 26.24
C ILE A 385 5.14 -1.26 25.71
N GLU A 386 6.47 -1.16 25.78
CA GLU A 386 7.22 -0.01 25.26
C GLU A 386 7.13 0.13 23.74
N ARG A 387 6.88 -0.95 22.99
CA ARG A 387 6.74 -0.92 21.53
C ARG A 387 5.33 -0.52 21.07
N ILE A 388 4.31 -0.65 21.91
CA ILE A 388 2.90 -0.34 21.57
C ILE A 388 2.71 1.09 21.03
N PRO A 389 3.29 2.16 21.62
CA PRO A 389 3.14 3.52 21.10
C PRO A 389 3.52 3.70 19.63
N GLN A 390 4.42 2.87 19.10
CA GLN A 390 4.86 2.94 17.71
C GLN A 390 3.84 2.37 16.72
N VAL A 391 2.90 1.55 17.19
CA VAL A 391 1.87 0.87 16.38
C VAL A 391 0.47 1.07 16.99
N GLN A 392 0.25 2.20 17.63
CA GLN A 392 -0.95 2.47 18.44
C GLN A 392 -2.24 2.32 17.62
N ALA A 393 -2.31 2.93 16.43
CA ALA A 393 -3.51 2.90 15.59
C ALA A 393 -3.90 1.46 15.18
N ALA A 394 -2.93 0.65 14.73
CA ALA A 394 -3.12 -0.77 14.48
C ALA A 394 -3.60 -1.55 15.71
N VAL A 395 -3.00 -1.33 16.88
CA VAL A 395 -3.39 -2.02 18.12
C VAL A 395 -4.80 -1.64 18.52
N SER A 396 -5.15 -0.35 18.55
CA SER A 396 -6.50 0.11 18.87
C SER A 396 -7.54 -0.43 17.89
N SER A 397 -7.28 -0.36 16.58
CA SER A 397 -8.15 -0.93 15.54
C SER A 397 -8.35 -2.45 15.72
N ALA A 398 -7.28 -3.19 16.01
CA ALA A 398 -7.36 -4.62 16.24
C ALA A 398 -8.04 -4.99 17.56
N LEU A 399 -7.87 -4.21 18.63
CA LEU A 399 -8.57 -4.43 19.90
C LEU A 399 -10.06 -4.12 19.76
N LEU A 400 -10.45 -3.04 19.09
CA LEU A 400 -11.85 -2.72 18.80
C LEU A 400 -12.52 -3.84 18.00
N ALA A 401 -11.79 -4.38 17.03
CA ALA A 401 -12.19 -5.54 16.27
C ALA A 401 -12.40 -6.80 17.09
N LEU A 402 -11.56 -7.03 18.10
CA LEU A 402 -11.64 -8.16 19.01
C LEU A 402 -12.82 -8.01 19.98
N GLY A 403 -13.11 -6.78 20.39
CA GLY A 403 -14.06 -6.43 21.44
C GLY A 403 -13.41 -6.40 22.82
N ASP A 404 -13.84 -5.45 23.65
CA ASP A 404 -13.28 -5.21 24.97
C ASP A 404 -13.35 -6.47 25.86
N GLY A 405 -12.22 -6.84 26.46
CA GLY A 405 -12.07 -8.02 27.33
C GLY A 405 -12.01 -9.37 26.61
N ASN A 406 -12.28 -9.45 25.31
CA ASN A 406 -12.23 -10.72 24.56
C ASN A 406 -10.81 -11.27 24.37
N TRP A 407 -9.77 -10.51 24.74
CA TRP A 407 -8.39 -11.01 24.77
C TRP A 407 -8.11 -11.98 25.92
N LYS A 408 -8.99 -12.11 26.93
CA LYS A 408 -8.82 -12.99 28.11
C LYS A 408 -9.18 -14.46 27.86
N MET A 409 -9.05 -14.93 26.62
CA MET A 409 -9.45 -16.28 26.19
C MET A 409 -8.93 -17.36 27.15
N GLY A 410 -9.83 -18.04 27.86
CA GLY A 410 -9.52 -19.05 28.88
C GLY A 410 -10.13 -18.83 30.27
N GLU A 411 -10.61 -17.61 30.59
CA GLU A 411 -11.31 -17.30 31.85
C GLU A 411 -12.85 -17.43 31.75
N GLY A 412 -13.34 -18.31 30.87
CA GLY A 412 -14.78 -18.58 30.72
C GLY A 412 -15.58 -17.53 29.94
N VAL A 413 -14.93 -16.56 29.30
CA VAL A 413 -15.59 -15.59 28.39
C VAL A 413 -15.84 -16.27 27.04
N GLN A 414 -17.12 -16.45 26.69
CA GLN A 414 -17.52 -16.97 25.39
C GLN A 414 -17.39 -15.88 24.32
N VAL A 415 -16.56 -16.13 23.30
CA VAL A 415 -16.50 -15.31 22.08
C VAL A 415 -17.90 -15.24 21.46
N GLY A 416 -18.43 -14.02 21.27
CA GLY A 416 -19.68 -13.79 20.55
C GLY A 416 -20.92 -13.54 21.41
N LYS A 417 -20.83 -13.51 22.76
CA LYS A 417 -21.87 -12.88 23.59
C LYS A 417 -21.46 -11.47 23.92
N SER A 418 -21.79 -10.55 23.02
CA SER A 418 -21.83 -9.12 23.26
C SER A 418 -22.49 -8.81 24.62
N SER A 419 -21.69 -8.42 25.63
CA SER A 419 -22.12 -7.28 26.43
C SER A 419 -22.40 -6.18 25.42
N LYS A 420 -23.61 -5.61 25.46
CA LYS A 420 -24.01 -4.52 24.58
C LYS A 420 -22.87 -3.52 24.50
N GLY A 421 -22.24 -3.43 23.33
CA GLY A 421 -21.14 -2.52 23.05
C GLY A 421 -21.64 -1.11 23.32
N GLY A 422 -21.22 -0.56 24.47
CA GLY A 422 -20.97 0.87 24.50
C GLY A 422 -19.86 1.13 23.50
N ASP A 423 -19.94 2.25 22.80
CA ASP A 423 -18.88 2.76 21.93
C ASP A 423 -17.65 3.00 22.83
N VAL A 424 -16.80 1.99 23.00
CA VAL A 424 -15.57 2.12 23.78
C VAL A 424 -14.56 2.80 22.87
N ASP A 425 -14.07 3.95 23.29
CA ASP A 425 -13.08 4.73 22.53
C ASP A 425 -11.78 3.93 22.31
N GLU A 426 -11.07 4.25 21.23
CA GLU A 426 -9.79 3.62 20.85
C GLU A 426 -8.73 3.72 21.95
N THR A 427 -8.82 4.78 22.75
CA THR A 427 -7.95 5.06 23.90
C THR A 427 -8.30 4.17 25.09
N VAL A 428 -9.58 4.05 25.42
CA VAL A 428 -10.09 3.30 26.58
C VAL A 428 -9.85 1.79 26.41
N ILE A 429 -10.07 1.26 25.20
CA ILE A 429 -9.84 -0.18 24.98
C ILE A 429 -8.35 -0.55 25.08
N LEU A 430 -7.47 0.36 24.64
CA LEU A 430 -6.03 0.20 24.77
C LEU A 430 -5.61 0.24 26.25
N GLU A 431 -6.15 1.20 27.00
CA GLU A 431 -5.95 1.33 28.44
C GLU A 431 -6.37 0.06 29.21
N HIS A 432 -7.52 -0.54 28.86
CA HIS A 432 -8.00 -1.79 29.45
C HIS A 432 -7.05 -2.96 29.15
N PHE A 433 -6.62 -3.11 27.90
CA PHE A 433 -5.67 -4.16 27.51
C PHE A 433 -4.32 -4.02 28.23
N LEU A 434 -3.77 -2.80 28.29
CA LEU A 434 -2.51 -2.52 28.99
C LEU A 434 -2.63 -2.80 30.48
N TYR A 435 -3.74 -2.42 31.11
CA TYR A 435 -4.02 -2.76 32.51
C TYR A 435 -4.00 -4.28 32.75
N ASP A 436 -4.64 -5.05 31.87
CA ASP A 436 -4.69 -6.51 31.98
C ASP A 436 -3.31 -7.14 31.74
N ALA A 437 -2.52 -6.64 30.79
CA ALA A 437 -1.16 -7.09 30.54
C ALA A 437 -0.26 -6.87 31.77
N VAL A 438 -0.28 -5.66 32.33
CA VAL A 438 0.47 -5.31 33.55
C VAL A 438 0.03 -6.17 34.73
N THR A 439 -1.28 -6.33 34.93
CA THR A 439 -1.83 -7.12 36.04
C THR A 439 -1.47 -8.61 35.91
N ASN A 440 -1.54 -9.18 34.70
CA ASN A 440 -1.13 -10.57 34.46
C ASN A 440 0.37 -10.77 34.70
N ALA A 441 1.21 -9.82 34.29
CA ALA A 441 2.65 -9.87 34.57
C ALA A 441 2.92 -9.82 36.08
N ILE A 442 2.30 -8.89 36.81
CA ILE A 442 2.41 -8.78 38.27
C ILE A 442 1.97 -10.08 38.95
N ASN A 443 0.83 -10.66 38.56
CA ASN A 443 0.33 -11.90 39.13
C ASN A 443 1.29 -13.07 38.89
N SER A 444 1.83 -13.17 37.68
CA SER A 444 2.81 -14.20 37.31
C SER A 444 4.11 -14.07 38.11
N ILE A 445 4.61 -12.84 38.30
CA ILE A 445 5.79 -12.57 39.15
C ILE A 445 5.51 -12.93 40.62
N ASN A 446 4.30 -12.64 41.13
CA ASN A 446 3.90 -13.04 42.49
C ASN A 446 3.83 -14.56 42.66
N ILE A 447 3.41 -15.31 41.65
CA ILE A 447 3.42 -16.78 41.68
C ILE A 447 4.87 -17.27 41.72
N ILE A 448 5.74 -16.73 40.85
CA ILE A 448 7.16 -17.07 40.80
C ILE A 448 7.87 -16.74 42.11
N SER A 449 7.52 -15.65 42.79
CA SER A 449 8.15 -15.27 44.06
C SER A 449 7.83 -16.26 45.19
N ARG A 450 6.62 -16.83 45.20
CA ARG A 450 6.17 -17.79 46.23
C ARG A 450 6.78 -19.17 46.08
N THR A 451 7.32 -19.51 44.91
CA THR A 451 8.05 -20.78 44.74
C THR A 451 9.46 -20.75 45.33
N ARG A 452 9.93 -19.56 45.72
CA ARG A 452 11.25 -19.33 46.32
C ARG A 452 11.20 -19.33 47.85
N ARG A 453 12.34 -19.54 48.50
CA ARG A 453 12.53 -19.30 49.95
C ARG A 453 12.09 -17.88 50.31
N PRO A 454 11.40 -17.67 51.44
CA PRO A 454 10.79 -16.38 51.78
C PRO A 454 11.72 -15.17 51.61
N ALA A 455 12.95 -15.23 52.14
CA ALA A 455 13.91 -14.14 52.03
C ALA A 455 14.28 -13.80 50.58
N PHE A 456 14.65 -14.81 49.78
CA PHE A 456 15.00 -14.64 48.37
C PHE A 456 13.77 -14.28 47.51
N GLY A 457 12.60 -14.86 47.80
CA GLY A 457 11.34 -14.54 47.13
C GLY A 457 10.93 -13.08 47.31
N SER A 458 11.12 -12.52 48.51
CA SER A 458 10.85 -11.09 48.76
C SER A 458 11.79 -10.15 48.00
N ILE A 459 13.09 -10.48 47.89
CA ILE A 459 14.06 -9.72 47.10
C ILE A 459 13.75 -9.84 45.60
N PHE A 460 13.47 -11.05 45.14
CA PHE A 460 13.07 -11.33 43.77
C PHE A 460 11.84 -10.52 43.36
N LEU A 461 10.81 -10.52 44.20
CA LEU A 461 9.57 -9.78 43.94
C LEU A 461 9.84 -8.28 43.86
N LEU A 462 10.62 -7.74 44.79
CA LEU A 462 11.01 -6.32 44.78
C LEU A 462 11.76 -5.95 43.50
N ASN A 463 12.74 -6.76 43.07
CA ASN A 463 13.52 -6.51 41.87
C ASN A 463 12.65 -6.47 40.60
N ASN A 464 11.78 -7.46 40.40
CA ASN A 464 10.95 -7.56 39.19
C ASN A 464 9.85 -6.50 39.15
N ILE A 465 9.15 -6.25 40.26
CA ILE A 465 8.11 -5.22 40.32
C ILE A 465 8.71 -3.82 40.17
N SER A 466 9.89 -3.57 40.76
CA SER A 466 10.58 -2.30 40.56
C SER A 466 11.07 -2.12 39.14
N TYR A 467 11.55 -3.19 38.48
CA TYR A 467 11.91 -3.15 37.06
C TYR A 467 10.70 -2.75 36.19
N LEU A 468 9.55 -3.40 36.37
CA LEU A 468 8.31 -3.03 35.69
C LEU A 468 7.95 -1.56 35.93
N ARG A 469 7.93 -1.13 37.19
CA ARG A 469 7.58 0.24 37.55
C ARG A 469 8.57 1.25 36.96
N TYR A 470 9.86 0.95 37.00
CA TYR A 470 10.90 1.85 36.52
C TYR A 470 10.77 2.10 35.03
N HIS A 471 10.72 1.05 34.21
CA HIS A 471 10.66 1.15 32.75
C HIS A 471 9.28 1.53 32.21
N LEU A 472 8.19 1.34 32.96
CA LEU A 472 6.85 1.74 32.51
C LEU A 472 6.42 3.13 33.00
N LEU A 473 6.91 3.60 34.16
CA LEU A 473 6.43 4.85 34.79
C LEU A 473 7.52 5.88 35.09
N VAL A 474 8.70 5.46 35.56
CA VAL A 474 9.71 6.39 36.08
C VAL A 474 10.62 6.91 34.97
N SER A 475 11.15 6.00 34.17
CA SER A 475 12.09 6.29 33.08
C SER A 475 11.75 5.42 31.86
N PRO A 476 10.58 5.63 31.22
CA PRO A 476 10.20 4.87 30.04
C PRO A 476 11.05 5.24 28.83
N THR A 477 11.35 4.25 27.99
CA THR A 477 12.08 4.49 26.73
C THR A 477 11.29 5.40 25.77
N HIS A 478 9.96 5.29 25.78
CA HIS A 478 9.06 6.13 25.00
C HIS A 478 8.29 7.12 25.87
N THR A 479 8.44 8.41 25.59
CA THR A 479 7.84 9.52 26.36
C THR A 479 6.30 9.49 26.37
N SER A 480 5.67 8.91 25.35
CA SER A 480 4.20 8.80 25.26
C SER A 480 3.61 7.65 26.07
N LEU A 481 4.42 6.69 26.53
CA LEU A 481 3.90 5.49 27.19
C LEU A 481 3.11 5.78 28.48
N PRO A 482 3.56 6.66 29.40
CA PRO A 482 2.81 6.94 30.62
C PRO A 482 1.42 7.51 30.37
N ALA A 483 1.21 8.20 29.24
CA ALA A 483 -0.10 8.74 28.86
C ALA A 483 -1.07 7.67 28.36
N LEU A 484 -0.57 6.50 27.96
CA LEU A 484 -1.40 5.34 27.53
C LEU A 484 -1.77 4.41 28.70
N LEU A 485 -1.12 4.57 29.86
CA LEU A 485 -1.42 3.78 31.04
C LEU A 485 -2.56 4.43 31.82
N SER A 486 -3.62 3.66 32.03
CA SER A 486 -4.76 4.11 32.84
C SER A 486 -4.37 4.31 34.31
N THR A 487 -5.08 5.20 35.00
CA THR A 487 -4.89 5.43 36.45
C THR A 487 -4.88 4.12 37.26
N PRO A 488 -5.80 3.16 37.03
CA PRO A 488 -5.75 1.85 37.70
C PRO A 488 -4.46 1.07 37.45
N ALA A 489 -3.87 1.14 36.25
CA ALA A 489 -2.61 0.46 35.95
C ALA A 489 -1.44 1.09 36.72
N ILE A 490 -1.40 2.42 36.77
CA ILE A 490 -0.41 3.18 37.54
C ILE A 490 -0.53 2.85 39.03
N ASP A 491 -1.75 2.83 39.56
CA ASP A 491 -2.03 2.50 40.96
C ASP A 491 -1.67 1.04 41.29
N ALA A 492 -1.95 0.09 40.38
CA ALA A 492 -1.57 -1.31 40.54
C ALA A 492 -0.05 -1.48 40.65
N LEU A 493 0.73 -0.82 39.77
CA LEU A 493 2.20 -0.84 39.82
C LEU A 493 2.73 -0.25 41.12
N ASN A 494 2.25 0.94 41.50
CA ASN A 494 2.69 1.62 42.73
C ASN A 494 2.29 0.85 43.99
N SER A 495 1.09 0.27 44.04
CA SER A 495 0.60 -0.51 45.17
C SER A 495 1.37 -1.82 45.35
N ASN A 496 1.64 -2.53 44.25
CA ASN A 496 2.45 -3.75 44.29
C ASN A 496 3.90 -3.47 44.65
N TRP A 497 4.47 -2.34 44.21
CA TRP A 497 5.81 -1.94 44.63
C TRP A 497 5.88 -1.67 46.15
N ARG A 498 4.89 -0.95 46.70
CA ARG A 498 4.81 -0.72 48.16
C ARG A 498 4.68 -2.03 48.93
N THR A 499 3.84 -2.96 48.43
CA THR A 499 3.63 -4.28 49.03
C THR A 499 4.91 -5.14 48.98
N ALA A 500 5.59 -5.17 47.84
CA ALA A 500 6.84 -5.91 47.66
C ALA A 500 7.95 -5.35 48.57
N LYS A 501 8.06 -4.01 48.67
CA LYS A 501 9.01 -3.34 49.56
C LYS A 501 8.73 -3.62 51.03
N ALA A 502 7.46 -3.57 51.45
CA ALA A 502 7.06 -3.92 52.81
C ALA A 502 7.38 -5.39 53.14
N GLY A 503 7.05 -6.32 52.24
CA GLY A 503 7.37 -7.74 52.42
C GLY A 503 8.87 -8.02 52.46
N TYR A 504 9.66 -7.27 51.69
CA TYR A 504 11.12 -7.31 51.74
C TYR A 504 11.68 -6.87 53.10
N PHE A 505 11.21 -5.73 53.62
CA PHE A 505 11.60 -5.28 54.96
C PHE A 505 11.16 -6.25 56.04
N ASP A 506 9.94 -6.78 55.93
CA ASP A 506 9.39 -7.70 56.92
C ASP A 506 10.16 -9.01 56.99
N THR A 507 10.46 -9.59 55.84
CA THR A 507 11.14 -10.90 55.79
C THR A 507 12.62 -10.80 56.14
N ASN A 508 13.30 -9.71 55.75
CA ASN A 508 14.76 -9.61 55.88
C ASN A 508 15.22 -8.85 57.12
N PHE A 509 14.48 -7.83 57.58
CA PHE A 509 14.97 -6.90 58.62
C PHE A 509 14.09 -6.88 59.88
N THR A 510 12.78 -7.15 59.81
CA THR A 510 11.95 -7.26 61.04
C THR A 510 12.49 -8.29 62.05
N PRO A 511 13.04 -9.46 61.66
CA PRO A 511 13.62 -10.41 62.63
C PRO A 511 14.79 -9.82 63.44
N LEU A 512 15.58 -8.91 62.86
CA LEU A 512 16.62 -8.18 63.58
C LEU A 512 16.00 -7.33 64.68
N MET A 513 14.89 -6.65 64.36
CA MET A 513 14.19 -5.77 65.28
C MET A 513 13.53 -6.56 66.42
N GLN A 514 12.87 -7.67 66.09
CA GLN A 514 12.24 -8.56 67.06
C GLN A 514 13.27 -9.18 68.02
N ALA A 515 14.48 -9.50 67.53
CA ALA A 515 15.54 -10.04 68.39
C ALA A 515 15.96 -9.08 69.52
N ILE A 516 15.82 -7.76 69.31
CA ILE A 516 16.18 -6.73 70.30
C ILE A 516 14.95 -6.05 70.95
N THR A 517 13.74 -6.40 70.52
CA THR A 517 12.49 -5.88 71.09
C THR A 517 12.02 -6.81 72.21
N ASP A 518 11.47 -6.26 73.28
CA ASP A 518 10.99 -7.03 74.42
C ASP A 518 9.64 -7.71 74.07
N GLU A 519 9.66 -8.87 73.40
CA GLU A 519 8.51 -9.79 73.41
C GLU A 519 8.41 -10.36 74.83
N HIS A 520 7.50 -9.79 75.61
CA HIS A 520 6.70 -10.37 76.70
C HIS A 520 6.32 -9.23 77.64
N GLY A 521 5.14 -8.64 77.40
CA GLY A 521 4.38 -7.90 78.42
C GLY A 521 3.89 -8.79 79.57
N GLY A 522 4.61 -9.88 79.89
CA GLY A 522 4.38 -10.63 81.11
C GLY A 522 5.03 -9.86 82.23
N LYS A 523 4.22 -9.22 83.09
CA LYS A 523 4.61 -8.60 84.36
C LYS A 523 5.86 -9.28 84.94
N GLU A 524 7.04 -8.73 84.71
CA GLU A 524 8.22 -9.09 85.49
C GLU A 524 7.85 -8.73 86.92
N LYS A 525 7.63 -9.76 87.76
CA LYS A 525 7.55 -9.58 89.20
C LYS A 525 8.86 -8.91 89.61
N SER A 526 8.77 -7.63 89.92
CA SER A 526 9.79 -6.81 90.57
C SER A 526 10.13 -7.44 91.93
N GLY A 527 10.99 -8.45 91.90
CA GLY A 527 11.57 -9.10 93.07
C GLY A 527 13.09 -8.91 93.06
N PRO A 528 13.75 -8.64 94.21
CA PRO A 528 15.18 -8.29 94.28
C PRO A 528 16.18 -9.35 93.78
N LEU A 529 15.73 -10.53 93.35
CA LEU A 529 16.55 -11.62 92.82
C LEU A 529 16.54 -11.74 91.28
N GLY A 530 15.81 -10.88 90.54
CA GLY A 530 15.63 -11.00 89.08
C GLY A 530 16.80 -10.52 88.20
N GLY A 531 17.81 -9.86 88.77
CA GLY A 531 18.88 -9.18 88.02
C GLY A 531 19.78 -10.10 87.18
N SER A 532 19.99 -11.36 87.59
CA SER A 532 20.86 -12.30 86.84
C SER A 532 20.21 -12.79 85.54
N SER A 533 18.91 -13.10 85.59
CA SER A 533 18.13 -13.60 84.45
C SER A 533 18.01 -12.54 83.35
N SER A 534 17.71 -11.29 83.73
CA SER A 534 17.63 -10.16 82.78
C SER A 534 18.96 -9.87 82.07
N LYS A 535 20.09 -10.00 82.79
CA LYS A 535 21.45 -9.85 82.22
C LYS A 535 21.82 -10.98 81.26
N ALA A 536 21.40 -12.21 81.54
CA ALA A 536 21.59 -13.35 80.62
C ALA A 536 20.77 -13.18 79.34
N GLN A 537 19.51 -12.78 79.45
CA GLN A 537 18.64 -12.49 78.30
C GLN A 537 19.18 -11.35 77.42
N ALA A 538 19.72 -10.29 78.02
CA ALA A 538 20.32 -9.20 77.25
C ALA A 538 21.51 -9.67 76.38
N LYS A 539 22.36 -10.56 76.91
CA LYS A 539 23.49 -11.15 76.18
C LYS A 539 23.02 -12.02 75.02
N GLU A 540 22.00 -12.85 75.26
CA GLU A 540 21.40 -13.71 74.23
C GLU A 540 20.79 -12.89 73.09
N LYS A 541 20.08 -11.79 73.42
CA LYS A 541 19.53 -10.85 72.43
C LYS A 541 20.61 -10.22 71.55
N PHE A 542 21.74 -9.79 72.13
CA PHE A 542 22.88 -9.27 71.35
C PHE A 542 23.47 -10.32 70.41
N THR A 543 23.73 -11.54 70.90
CA THR A 543 24.26 -12.63 70.07
C THR A 543 23.31 -12.94 68.92
N ARG A 544 22.01 -13.13 69.21
CA ARG A 544 20.98 -13.40 68.21
C ARG A 544 20.87 -12.28 67.17
N PHE A 545 20.94 -11.02 67.58
CA PHE A 545 20.92 -9.89 66.65
C PHE A 545 22.09 -9.92 65.66
N TYR A 546 23.32 -10.09 66.15
CA TYR A 546 24.48 -10.08 65.26
C TYR A 546 24.55 -11.31 64.36
N ASP A 547 24.12 -12.47 64.86
CA ASP A 547 24.07 -13.69 64.04
C ASP A 547 23.03 -13.52 62.91
N LEU A 548 21.85 -12.96 63.20
CA LEU A 548 20.86 -12.61 62.17
C LEU A 548 21.37 -11.53 61.21
N LEU A 549 22.15 -10.55 61.71
CA LEU A 549 22.72 -9.49 60.87
C LEU A 549 23.73 -10.08 59.87
N GLU A 550 24.58 -11.00 60.32
CA GLU A 550 25.53 -11.71 59.46
C GLU A 550 24.83 -12.53 58.39
N GLU A 551 23.75 -13.24 58.75
CA GLU A 551 22.92 -13.94 57.76
C GLU A 551 22.29 -12.99 56.74
N VAL A 552 21.79 -11.83 57.16
CA VAL A 552 21.21 -10.81 56.26
C VAL A 552 22.28 -10.30 55.29
N VAL A 553 23.48 -10.02 55.79
CA VAL A 553 24.61 -9.54 54.99
C VAL A 553 25.02 -10.58 53.96
N GLU A 554 25.16 -11.84 54.36
CA GLU A 554 25.53 -12.92 53.43
C GLU A 554 24.43 -13.16 52.39
N ARG A 555 23.15 -13.09 52.79
CA ARG A 555 22.02 -13.15 51.85
C ARG A 555 22.09 -12.02 50.80
N HIS A 556 22.31 -10.78 51.21
CA HIS A 556 22.39 -9.63 50.30
C HIS A 556 23.67 -9.61 49.45
N ARG A 557 24.74 -10.27 49.91
CA ARG A 557 25.93 -10.52 49.10
C ARG A 557 25.62 -11.46 47.93
N MET A 558 24.77 -12.47 48.14
CA MET A 558 24.33 -13.40 47.10
C MET A 558 23.19 -12.85 46.24
N ALA A 559 22.31 -12.03 46.84
CA ALA A 559 21.09 -11.52 46.23
C ALA A 559 21.09 -9.98 46.19
N ARG A 560 21.50 -9.43 45.05
CA ARG A 560 21.53 -7.99 44.82
C ARG A 560 20.13 -7.41 44.67
N VAL A 561 19.96 -6.19 45.17
CA VAL A 561 18.67 -5.49 45.23
C VAL A 561 18.69 -4.30 44.28
N LEU A 562 17.69 -4.20 43.41
CA LEU A 562 17.42 -3.05 42.55
C LEU A 562 18.63 -2.61 41.71
N GLU A 563 19.25 -3.55 40.96
CA GLU A 563 20.49 -3.29 40.20
C GLU A 563 20.37 -2.17 39.16
N GLU A 564 19.20 -1.92 38.59
CA GLU A 564 18.99 -0.89 37.57
C GLU A 564 18.43 0.43 38.12
N ASP A 565 17.72 0.40 39.25
CA ASP A 565 17.09 1.58 39.85
C ASP A 565 17.97 2.14 40.97
N VAL A 566 18.92 3.00 40.61
CA VAL A 566 19.89 3.61 41.56
C VAL A 566 19.17 4.46 42.62
N GLU A 567 18.12 5.18 42.24
CA GLU A 567 17.37 6.06 43.13
C GLU A 567 16.49 5.26 44.09
N GLY A 568 15.76 4.27 43.58
CA GLY A 568 14.98 3.33 44.39
C GLY A 568 15.87 2.54 45.34
N ARG A 569 17.05 2.08 44.89
CA ARG A 569 18.03 1.41 45.75
C ARG A 569 18.52 2.34 46.86
N ARG A 570 18.82 3.59 46.55
CA ARG A 570 19.20 4.61 47.54
C ARG A 570 18.09 4.82 48.56
N ALA A 571 16.84 4.94 48.13
CA ALA A 571 15.69 5.13 49.02
C ALA A 571 15.49 3.92 49.96
N VAL A 572 15.53 2.70 49.43
CA VAL A 572 15.46 1.46 50.21
C VAL A 572 16.59 1.39 51.24
N ARG A 573 17.82 1.75 50.85
CA ARG A 573 18.97 1.81 51.74
C ARG A 573 18.76 2.77 52.91
N GLU A 574 18.35 4.01 52.65
CA GLU A 574 18.16 5.00 53.71
C GLU A 574 17.04 4.59 54.68
N GLU A 575 15.94 4.03 54.18
CA GLU A 575 14.84 3.58 55.03
C GLU A 575 15.24 2.43 55.96
N ILE A 576 16.06 1.49 55.49
CA ILE A 576 16.58 0.40 56.34
C ILE A 576 17.49 0.94 57.43
N VAL A 577 18.38 1.89 57.08
CA VAL A 577 19.23 2.55 58.06
C VAL A 577 18.37 3.26 59.12
N MET A 578 17.33 3.98 58.69
CA MET A 578 16.39 4.66 59.60
C MET A 578 15.55 3.70 60.46
N LEU A 579 15.36 2.45 60.02
CA LEU A 579 14.61 1.44 60.77
C LEU A 579 15.49 0.72 61.81
N VAL A 580 16.64 0.21 61.38
CA VAL A 580 17.48 -0.70 62.17
C VAL A 580 18.36 0.06 63.16
N VAL A 581 19.03 1.13 62.71
CA VAL A 581 20.07 1.83 63.50
C VAL A 581 19.50 2.52 64.74
N PRO A 582 18.40 3.30 64.67
CA PRO A 582 17.85 3.96 65.86
C PRO A 582 17.37 2.99 66.93
N SER A 583 16.82 1.86 66.50
CA SER A 583 16.31 0.82 67.39
C SER A 583 17.44 0.06 68.08
N LEU A 584 18.54 -0.23 67.38
CA LEU A 584 19.77 -0.75 67.98
C LEU A 584 20.37 0.26 68.98
N LYS A 585 20.45 1.55 68.62
CA LYS A 585 20.93 2.63 69.51
C LYS A 585 20.12 2.68 70.81
N ARG A 586 18.79 2.67 70.72
CA ARG A 586 17.88 2.64 71.88
C ARG A 586 18.08 1.40 72.75
N PHE A 587 18.20 0.22 72.14
CA PHE A 587 18.44 -1.03 72.87
C PHE A 587 19.79 -1.01 73.59
N MET A 588 20.86 -0.62 72.90
CA MET A 588 22.20 -0.52 73.48
C MET A 588 22.26 0.47 74.65
N GLN A 589 21.60 1.62 74.53
CA GLN A 589 21.52 2.60 75.62
C GLN A 589 20.79 2.03 76.84
N LYS A 590 19.61 1.43 76.64
CA LYS A 590 18.80 0.81 77.71
C LYS A 590 19.55 -0.31 78.44
N GLN A 591 20.36 -1.11 77.73
CA GLN A 591 21.14 -2.19 78.34
C GLN A 591 22.42 -1.70 79.01
N LYS A 592 23.03 -0.62 78.50
CA LYS A 592 24.20 0.04 79.13
C LYS A 592 23.82 0.65 80.48
N GLU A 593 22.66 1.30 80.58
CA GLU A 593 22.12 1.84 81.83
C GLU A 593 21.84 0.75 82.88
N LYS A 594 21.55 -0.48 82.46
CA LYS A 594 21.26 -1.64 83.34
C LYS A 594 22.51 -2.44 83.77
N GLU A 595 23.71 -2.01 83.37
CA GLU A 595 24.99 -2.73 83.61
C GLU A 595 24.91 -4.24 83.29
N PHE A 596 24.50 -4.56 82.06
CA PHE A 596 24.15 -5.94 81.70
C PHE A 596 25.33 -6.95 81.73
N SER A 597 26.58 -6.48 81.67
CA SER A 597 27.77 -7.34 81.67
C SER A 597 28.99 -6.63 82.26
N ARG A 598 29.86 -7.38 82.96
CA ARG A 598 31.19 -6.92 83.39
C ARG A 598 32.18 -6.77 82.24
N ASN A 599 31.92 -7.42 81.10
CA ASN A 599 32.71 -7.28 79.89
C ASN A 599 31.79 -7.10 78.67
N PRO A 600 31.31 -5.87 78.41
CA PRO A 600 30.35 -5.59 77.32
C PRO A 600 30.91 -5.85 75.93
N GLN A 601 32.22 -5.66 75.72
CA GLN A 601 32.92 -5.82 74.44
C GLN A 601 32.87 -7.26 73.90
N LYS A 602 32.66 -8.26 74.77
CA LYS A 602 32.50 -9.66 74.35
C LYS A 602 31.17 -9.92 73.61
N TYR A 603 30.13 -9.13 73.89
CA TYR A 603 28.77 -9.34 73.39
C TYR A 603 28.36 -8.29 72.35
N ILE A 604 28.89 -7.07 72.46
CA ILE A 604 28.70 -6.01 71.48
C ILE A 604 29.80 -6.19 70.42
N LYS A 605 29.50 -6.94 69.34
CA LYS A 605 30.46 -7.23 68.26
C LYS A 605 30.80 -6.00 67.41
N GLN A 606 29.83 -5.09 67.20
CA GLN A 606 29.95 -3.91 66.32
C GLN A 606 29.22 -2.70 66.92
N SER A 607 29.74 -1.49 66.70
CA SER A 607 29.05 -0.26 67.09
C SER A 607 27.85 0.04 66.18
N PRO A 608 26.88 0.88 66.60
CA PRO A 608 25.78 1.29 65.73
C PRO A 608 26.23 1.93 64.40
N ASP A 609 27.36 2.63 64.41
CA ASP A 609 27.90 3.29 63.23
C ASP A 609 28.59 2.27 62.29
N ASP A 610 29.19 1.21 62.85
CA ASP A 610 29.70 0.07 62.07
C ASP A 610 28.55 -0.71 61.40
N VAL A 611 27.45 -0.93 62.12
CA VAL A 611 26.23 -1.57 61.58
C VAL A 611 25.61 -0.69 60.49
N GLU A 612 25.58 0.63 60.67
CA GLU A 612 25.15 1.56 59.63
C GLU A 612 26.01 1.45 58.36
N ALA A 613 27.34 1.47 58.51
CA ALA A 613 28.25 1.32 57.38
C ALA A 613 28.06 -0.03 56.66
N GLN A 614 27.87 -1.12 57.43
CA GLN A 614 27.62 -2.44 56.89
C GLN A 614 26.29 -2.51 56.12
N LEU A 615 25.20 -1.97 56.68
CA LEU A 615 23.90 -1.91 55.99
C LEU A 615 23.96 -1.07 54.71
N ARG A 616 24.68 0.07 54.74
CA ARG A 616 24.88 0.90 53.55
C ARG A 616 25.66 0.16 52.46
N SER A 617 26.63 -0.67 52.84
CA SER A 617 27.45 -1.45 51.90
C SER A 617 26.66 -2.52 51.13
N LEU A 618 25.50 -2.96 51.64
CA LEU A 618 24.65 -3.97 50.97
C LEU A 618 24.06 -3.47 49.64
N TYR A 619 24.07 -2.16 49.41
CA TYR A 619 23.42 -1.51 48.27
C TYR A 619 24.41 -0.77 47.36
N ASN A 620 25.71 -0.93 47.58
CA ASN A 620 26.75 -0.30 46.77
C ASN A 620 27.07 -1.10 45.50
#